data_AF-A0A953WF84-F1
#
_entry.id   AF-A0A953WF84-F1
#
_cell.length_a   1.000
_cell.length_b   1.000
_cell.length_c   1.000
_cell.angle_alpha   90.00
_cell.angle_beta   90.00
_cell.angle_gamma   90.00
#
_symmetry.space_group_name_H-M   'P 1'
#
loop_
_entity.id
_entity.type
_entity.pdbx_description
1 polymer ?
#
loop_
_entity_poly.entity_id
_entity_poly.type
_entity_poly.pdbx_seq_one_letter_code
_entity_poly.pdbx_strand_id
1 'polypeptide(L)'
;MMARVALAAVALLATACTSPVSTGDRKAEADACAQLALTAANSVSELAFARIERMKVMRFASEEAMKAYTDETERLQMEAIRLDNINVSLSKRYGMPGIELDPGLTEDPTDESAAAAIAAADACAAPLLT
;
A
#
# COMPACT_ATOMS: atom_id res chain seq x y z
N MET A 1 12.50 -19.59 53.33
CA MET A 1 13.28 -18.37 53.04
C MET A 1 13.14 -18.05 51.56
N MET A 2 12.89 -16.79 51.28
CA MET A 2 12.54 -16.23 49.96
C MET A 2 13.68 -16.33 48.96
N ALA A 3 13.35 -16.60 47.70
CA ALA A 3 14.10 -16.08 46.55
C ALA A 3 13.12 -15.84 45.39
N ARG A 4 12.64 -14.60 45.32
CA ARG A 4 12.11 -13.98 44.11
C ARG A 4 13.29 -13.64 43.17
N VAL A 5 12.98 -13.28 41.91
CA VAL A 5 13.85 -12.66 40.88
C VAL A 5 14.51 -13.71 39.95
N ALA A 6 14.40 -13.69 38.62
CA ALA A 6 13.96 -12.69 37.65
C ALA A 6 13.23 -13.35 36.46
N LEU A 7 11.97 -12.96 36.23
CA LEU A 7 11.34 -13.03 34.91
C LEU A 7 11.64 -11.70 34.22
N ALA A 8 12.67 -11.65 33.38
CA ALA A 8 12.90 -10.54 32.44
C ALA A 8 14.02 -10.91 31.45
N ALA A 9 13.71 -11.70 30.42
CA ALA A 9 14.63 -11.92 29.29
C ALA A 9 13.88 -12.29 28.00
N VAL A 10 12.70 -11.69 27.77
CA VAL A 10 12.04 -11.74 26.45
C VAL A 10 11.77 -10.31 26.01
N ALA A 11 12.85 -9.57 25.81
CA ALA A 11 12.82 -8.23 25.25
C ALA A 11 14.13 -7.99 24.54
N LEU A 12 14.38 -8.70 23.43
CA LEU A 12 15.47 -8.44 22.49
C LEU A 12 15.23 -9.29 21.25
N LEU A 13 14.44 -8.77 20.31
CA LEU A 13 14.49 -9.06 18.87
C LEU A 13 13.59 -8.09 18.06
N ALA A 14 13.40 -6.86 18.56
CA ALA A 14 12.62 -5.82 17.88
C ALA A 14 13.47 -4.60 17.48
N THR A 15 14.78 -4.80 17.22
CA THR A 15 15.68 -3.72 16.86
C THR A 15 16.52 -4.10 15.65
N ALA A 16 15.87 -4.21 14.49
CA ALA A 16 16.55 -4.17 13.19
C ALA A 16 15.56 -3.83 12.07
N CYS A 17 14.89 -2.69 12.16
CA CYS A 17 14.27 -1.97 11.02
C CYS A 17 13.89 -0.54 11.45
N THR A 18 14.76 0.13 12.20
CA THR A 18 14.68 1.58 12.43
C THR A 18 16.00 2.18 12.04
N SER A 19 16.21 2.28 10.72
CA SER A 19 17.13 3.30 10.22
C SER A 19 16.68 4.62 10.83
N PRO A 20 17.56 5.37 11.52
CA PRO A 20 17.20 6.69 12.00
C PRO A 20 16.81 7.50 10.77
N VAL A 21 15.57 7.97 10.74
CA VAL A 21 15.14 9.02 9.84
C VAL A 21 16.07 10.20 10.10
N SER A 22 17.04 10.37 9.21
CA SER A 22 17.81 11.59 9.10
C SER A 22 16.77 12.70 9.00
N THR A 23 16.84 13.71 9.87
CA THR A 23 16.03 14.94 9.76
C THR A 23 16.42 15.79 8.53
N GLY A 24 16.93 15.15 7.48
CA GLY A 24 17.52 15.73 6.29
C GLY A 24 16.76 15.26 5.07
N ASP A 25 15.94 16.18 4.56
CA ASP A 25 15.22 16.18 3.30
C ASP A 25 13.85 15.46 3.26
N ARG A 26 12.85 16.10 3.89
CA ARG A 26 11.43 15.71 3.77
C ARG A 26 10.94 15.61 2.31
N LYS A 27 11.63 16.26 1.36
CA LYS A 27 11.32 16.12 -0.06
C LYS A 27 11.73 14.74 -0.57
N ALA A 28 12.89 14.22 -0.19
CA ALA A 28 13.31 12.87 -0.55
C ALA A 28 12.41 11.79 0.06
N GLU A 29 11.95 11.99 1.30
CA GLU A 29 10.95 11.12 1.92
C GLU A 29 9.61 11.16 1.18
N ALA A 30 9.14 12.36 0.82
CA ALA A 30 7.92 12.53 0.05
C ALA A 30 8.01 11.88 -1.33
N ASP A 31 9.16 11.97 -1.99
CA ASP A 31 9.42 11.33 -3.29
C ASP A 31 9.30 9.82 -3.19
N ALA A 32 9.98 9.21 -2.19
CA ALA A 32 9.90 7.78 -1.94
C ALA A 32 8.46 7.31 -1.61
N CYS A 33 7.73 8.05 -0.77
CA CYS A 33 6.34 7.72 -0.44
C CYS A 33 5.39 7.93 -1.63
N ALA A 34 5.62 8.94 -2.47
CA ALA A 34 4.84 9.18 -3.66
C ALA A 34 5.05 8.08 -4.71
N GLN A 35 6.30 7.60 -4.88
CA GLN A 35 6.62 6.44 -5.71
C GLN A 35 5.93 5.17 -5.19
N LEU A 36 5.97 4.94 -3.86
CA LEU A 36 5.32 3.79 -3.25
C LEU A 36 3.80 3.82 -3.44
N ALA A 37 3.18 4.99 -3.27
CA ALA A 37 1.74 5.18 -3.51
C ALA A 37 1.38 4.93 -4.97
N LEU A 38 2.20 5.41 -5.91
CA LEU A 38 2.00 5.18 -7.33
C LEU A 38 2.13 3.69 -7.71
N THR A 39 3.15 3.00 -7.20
CA THR A 39 3.32 1.55 -7.39
C THR A 39 2.14 0.78 -6.81
N ALA A 40 1.67 1.13 -5.61
CA ALA A 40 0.49 0.54 -5.02
C ALA A 40 -0.77 0.80 -5.86
N ALA A 41 -0.96 2.03 -6.35
CA ALA A 41 -2.10 2.39 -7.22
C ALA A 41 -2.15 1.50 -8.47
N ASN A 42 -1.00 1.22 -9.08
CA ASN A 42 -0.93 0.41 -10.29
C ASN A 42 -1.13 -1.07 -10.00
N SER A 43 -0.52 -1.60 -8.95
CA SER A 43 -0.76 -2.99 -8.52
C SER A 43 -2.25 -3.24 -8.20
N VAL A 44 -2.90 -2.31 -7.52
CA VAL A 44 -4.34 -2.39 -7.20
C VAL A 44 -5.20 -2.26 -8.46
N SER A 45 -4.83 -1.37 -9.39
CA SER A 45 -5.52 -1.19 -10.68
C SER A 45 -5.42 -2.45 -11.55
N GLU A 46 -4.24 -3.06 -11.64
CA GLU A 46 -4.01 -4.31 -12.36
C GLU A 46 -4.81 -5.47 -11.75
N LEU A 47 -4.88 -5.56 -10.41
CA LEU A 47 -5.73 -6.54 -9.74
C LEU A 47 -7.20 -6.32 -10.08
N ALA A 48 -7.69 -5.08 -10.02
CA ALA A 48 -9.06 -4.75 -10.38
C ALA A 48 -9.35 -5.11 -11.85
N PHE A 49 -8.42 -4.82 -12.76
CA PHE A 49 -8.52 -5.21 -14.17
C PHE A 49 -8.56 -6.73 -14.35
N ALA A 50 -7.65 -7.47 -13.72
CA ALA A 50 -7.65 -8.93 -13.75
C ALA A 50 -8.96 -9.50 -13.19
N ARG A 51 -9.54 -8.87 -12.16
CA ARG A 51 -10.85 -9.26 -11.61
C ARG A 51 -11.97 -9.06 -12.62
N ILE A 52 -12.01 -7.93 -13.34
CA ILE A 52 -12.98 -7.67 -14.43
C ILE A 52 -12.85 -8.72 -15.53
N GLU A 53 -11.63 -9.05 -15.95
CA GLU A 53 -11.40 -10.08 -16.97
C GLU A 53 -11.91 -11.45 -16.49
N ARG A 54 -11.66 -11.81 -15.23
CA ARG A 54 -12.21 -13.04 -14.63
C ARG A 54 -13.74 -13.05 -14.61
N MET A 55 -14.40 -11.92 -14.35
CA MET A 55 -15.87 -11.85 -14.33
C MET A 55 -16.50 -12.25 -15.68
N LYS A 56 -15.83 -11.99 -16.80
CA LYS A 56 -16.35 -12.33 -18.14
C LYS A 56 -16.56 -13.83 -18.35
N VAL A 57 -15.85 -14.66 -17.60
CA VAL A 57 -15.86 -16.13 -17.75
C VAL A 57 -16.28 -16.86 -16.48
N MET A 58 -16.47 -16.14 -15.37
CA MET A 58 -16.86 -16.72 -14.09
C MET A 58 -18.36 -17.06 -14.06
N ARG A 59 -18.69 -18.22 -13.49
CA ARG A 59 -20.07 -18.57 -13.13
C ARG A 59 -20.25 -18.35 -11.63
N PHE A 60 -21.07 -17.38 -11.27
CA PHE A 60 -21.39 -17.11 -9.87
C PHE A 60 -22.41 -18.11 -9.34
N ALA A 61 -22.25 -18.50 -8.07
CA ALA A 61 -23.17 -19.42 -7.39
C ALA A 61 -24.53 -18.76 -7.06
N SER A 62 -24.55 -17.43 -6.92
CA SER A 62 -25.75 -16.63 -6.67
C SER A 62 -25.56 -15.17 -7.09
N GLU A 63 -26.63 -14.39 -7.09
CA GLU A 63 -26.58 -12.95 -7.34
C GLU A 63 -25.79 -12.21 -6.26
N GLU A 64 -25.89 -12.66 -5.00
CA GLU A 64 -25.12 -12.09 -3.89
C GLU A 64 -23.62 -12.32 -4.08
N ALA A 65 -23.21 -13.49 -4.58
CA ALA A 65 -21.82 -13.77 -4.87
C ALA A 65 -21.28 -12.88 -6.01
N MET A 66 -22.09 -12.65 -7.05
CA MET A 66 -21.77 -11.72 -8.12
C MET A 66 -21.62 -10.30 -7.57
N LYS A 67 -22.60 -9.84 -6.77
CA LYS A 67 -22.57 -8.50 -6.18
C LYS A 67 -21.35 -8.29 -5.29
N ALA A 68 -21.03 -9.23 -4.41
CA ALA A 68 -19.86 -9.13 -3.54
C ALA A 68 -18.56 -9.03 -4.35
N TYR A 69 -18.46 -9.78 -5.45
CA TYR A 69 -17.28 -9.71 -6.32
C TYR A 69 -17.19 -8.37 -7.06
N THR A 70 -18.30 -7.84 -7.57
CA THR A 70 -18.37 -6.53 -8.23
C THR A 70 -18.03 -5.40 -7.26
N ASP A 71 -18.67 -5.37 -6.09
CA ASP A 71 -18.45 -4.34 -5.06
C ASP A 71 -16.97 -4.29 -4.64
N GLU A 72 -16.34 -5.45 -4.46
CA GLU A 72 -14.90 -5.52 -4.14
C GLU A 72 -14.02 -5.01 -5.30
N THR A 73 -14.43 -5.29 -6.54
CA THR A 73 -13.71 -4.82 -7.73
C THR A 73 -13.82 -3.30 -7.89
N GLU A 74 -15.00 -2.72 -7.62
CA GLU A 74 -15.20 -1.26 -7.59
C GLU A 74 -14.42 -0.61 -6.45
N ARG A 75 -14.39 -1.24 -5.26
CA ARG A 75 -13.58 -0.79 -4.14
C ARG A 75 -12.11 -0.69 -4.52
N LEU A 76 -11.54 -1.71 -5.18
CA LEU A 76 -10.15 -1.70 -5.65
C LEU A 76 -9.89 -0.56 -6.66
N GLN A 77 -10.80 -0.31 -7.61
CA GLN A 77 -10.65 0.82 -8.54
C GLN A 77 -10.61 2.17 -7.81
N MET A 78 -11.53 2.37 -6.86
CA MET A 78 -11.56 3.59 -6.04
C MET A 78 -10.29 3.74 -5.20
N GLU A 79 -9.76 2.62 -4.70
CA GLU A 79 -8.54 2.57 -3.92
C GLU A 79 -7.30 2.93 -4.76
N ALA A 80 -7.22 2.44 -6.00
CA ALA A 80 -6.16 2.82 -6.94
C ALA A 80 -6.17 4.34 -7.21
N ILE A 81 -7.36 4.93 -7.43
CA ILE A 81 -7.51 6.38 -7.62
C ILE A 81 -7.09 7.15 -6.35
N ARG A 82 -7.44 6.66 -5.16
CA ARG A 82 -7.05 7.28 -3.88
C ARG A 82 -5.53 7.30 -3.72
N LEU A 83 -4.86 6.19 -4.04
CA LEU A 83 -3.41 6.06 -3.95
C LEU A 83 -2.69 6.97 -4.96
N ASP A 84 -3.20 7.09 -6.18
CA ASP A 84 -2.68 8.04 -7.16
C ASP A 84 -2.84 9.51 -6.68
N ASN A 85 -3.98 9.82 -6.06
CA ASN A 85 -4.18 11.13 -5.44
C ASN A 85 -3.20 11.40 -4.28
N ILE A 86 -2.72 10.37 -3.57
CA ILE A 86 -1.64 10.54 -2.57
C ILE A 86 -0.35 10.96 -3.25
N ASN A 87 0.06 10.29 -4.34
CA ASN A 87 1.23 10.69 -5.14
C ASN A 87 1.10 12.17 -5.56
N VAL A 88 0.00 12.52 -6.23
CA VAL A 88 -0.23 13.90 -6.70
C VAL A 88 -0.17 14.90 -5.53
N SER A 89 -0.76 14.55 -4.38
CA SER A 89 -0.78 15.41 -3.20
C SER A 89 0.60 15.63 -2.60
N LEU A 90 1.41 14.58 -2.48
CA LEU A 90 2.79 14.66 -2.02
C LEU A 90 3.64 15.48 -3.01
N SER A 91 3.55 15.17 -4.30
CA SER A 91 4.28 15.86 -5.37
C SER A 91 4.01 17.37 -5.35
N LYS A 92 2.73 17.76 -5.22
CA LYS A 92 2.32 19.16 -5.11
C LYS A 92 2.81 19.81 -3.81
N ARG A 93 2.64 19.14 -2.66
CA ARG A 93 2.98 19.71 -1.34
C ARG A 93 4.49 19.99 -1.21
N TYR A 94 5.33 19.17 -1.82
CA TYR A 94 6.79 19.25 -1.71
C TYR A 94 7.48 19.80 -2.97
N GLY A 95 6.73 20.29 -3.96
CA GLY A 95 7.28 20.88 -5.18
C GLY A 95 8.15 19.89 -5.98
N MET A 96 7.67 18.66 -6.11
CA MET A 96 8.30 17.58 -6.88
C MET A 96 7.66 17.52 -8.28
N PRO A 97 8.42 17.10 -9.32
CA PRO A 97 7.81 16.75 -10.59
C PRO A 97 6.80 15.60 -10.38
N GLY A 98 5.82 15.48 -11.27
CA GLY A 98 4.93 14.32 -11.26
C GLY A 98 5.75 13.04 -11.46
N ILE A 99 5.53 12.05 -10.60
CA ILE A 99 6.18 10.75 -10.72
C ILE A 99 5.40 9.91 -11.73
N GLU A 100 6.10 9.39 -12.73
CA GLU A 100 5.58 8.39 -13.66
C GLU A 100 6.15 7.03 -13.29
N LEU A 101 5.35 5.99 -13.50
CA LEU A 101 5.79 4.62 -13.22
C LEU A 101 6.70 4.10 -14.33
N ASP A 102 7.78 3.45 -13.93
CA ASP A 102 8.53 2.59 -14.83
C ASP A 102 7.71 1.30 -15.08
N PRO A 103 7.33 0.99 -16.34
CA PRO A 103 6.46 -0.15 -16.68
C PRO A 103 7.07 -1.54 -16.42
N GLY A 104 8.29 -1.64 -15.87
CA GLY A 104 9.03 -2.89 -15.71
C GLY A 104 8.81 -3.68 -14.42
N LEU A 105 7.92 -3.27 -13.52
CA LEU A 105 7.85 -3.80 -12.15
C LEU A 105 6.45 -4.26 -11.74
N THR A 106 5.86 -5.23 -12.45
CA THR A 106 4.63 -5.87 -11.95
C THR A 106 4.73 -7.39 -12.00
N GLU A 107 4.85 -7.98 -10.80
CA GLU A 107 4.40 -9.35 -10.56
C GLU A 107 2.87 -9.36 -10.57
N ASP A 108 2.26 -10.46 -11.03
CA ASP A 108 0.79 -10.59 -11.05
C ASP A 108 0.19 -10.33 -9.65
N PRO A 109 -0.60 -9.26 -9.46
CA PRO A 109 -1.03 -8.87 -8.12
C PRO A 109 -2.11 -9.81 -7.57
N THR A 110 -2.04 -10.04 -6.26
CA THR A 110 -3.01 -10.81 -5.47
C THR A 110 -3.76 -9.91 -4.50
N ASP A 111 -4.88 -10.38 -3.94
CA ASP A 111 -5.62 -9.61 -2.92
C ASP A 111 -4.72 -9.31 -1.69
N GLU A 112 -3.83 -10.24 -1.31
CA GLU A 112 -2.89 -10.07 -0.19
C GLU A 112 -1.78 -9.06 -0.52
N SER A 113 -1.15 -9.16 -1.69
CA SER A 113 -0.09 -8.23 -2.09
C SER A 113 -0.64 -6.82 -2.30
N ALA A 114 -1.86 -6.68 -2.81
CA ALA A 114 -2.55 -5.39 -2.93
C ALA A 114 -2.84 -4.78 -1.55
N ALA A 115 -3.34 -5.56 -0.59
CA ALA A 115 -3.57 -5.09 0.78
C ALA A 115 -2.27 -4.63 1.47
N ALA A 116 -1.19 -5.39 1.29
CA ALA A 116 0.13 -5.02 1.81
C ALA A 116 0.66 -3.73 1.17
N ALA A 117 0.51 -3.57 -0.14
CA ALA A 117 0.93 -2.36 -0.86
C ALA A 117 0.15 -1.11 -0.42
N ILE A 118 -1.18 -1.23 -0.25
CA ILE A 118 -2.03 -0.15 0.28
C ILE A 118 -1.53 0.26 1.68
N ALA A 119 -1.37 -0.71 2.58
CA ALA A 119 -0.95 -0.44 3.96
C ALA A 119 0.45 0.22 4.03
N ALA A 120 1.38 -0.23 3.19
CA ALA A 120 2.73 0.34 3.10
C ALA A 120 2.70 1.79 2.58
N ALA A 121 1.92 2.06 1.53
CA ALA A 121 1.75 3.41 0.99
C ALA A 121 1.13 4.36 2.02
N ASP A 122 0.07 3.93 2.71
CA ASP A 122 -0.59 4.73 3.75
C ASP A 122 0.34 5.02 4.93
N ALA A 123 1.07 4.01 5.42
CA ALA A 123 2.01 4.19 6.52
C ALA A 123 3.14 5.15 6.16
N CYS A 124 3.64 5.10 4.92
CA CYS A 124 4.67 6.03 4.43
C CYS A 124 4.12 7.46 4.33
N ALA A 125 2.95 7.64 3.72
CA ALA A 125 2.40 8.96 3.41
C ALA A 125 1.77 9.68 4.61
N ALA A 126 1.25 8.95 5.61
CA ALA A 126 0.57 9.50 6.78
C ALA A 126 1.32 10.69 7.45
N PRO A 127 2.59 10.58 7.86
CA PRO A 127 3.32 11.69 8.52
C PRO A 127 3.62 12.89 7.61
N LEU A 128 3.42 12.75 6.30
CA LEU A 128 3.71 13.79 5.29
C LEU A 128 2.44 14.51 4.81
N LEU A 129 1.27 13.91 5.02
CA LEU A 129 -0.03 14.46 4.62
C LEU A 129 -0.82 15.11 5.76
N THR A 130 -0.52 14.79 7.02
CA THR A 130 -0.97 15.56 8.19
C THR A 130 -0.42 16.98 8.18
#